data_AF-A0A1L8DFU2-F1
#
_entry.id   AF-A0A1L8DFU2-F1
#
_cell.length_a   1.000
_cell.length_b   1.000
_cell.length_c   1.000
_cell.angle_alpha   90.00
_cell.angle_beta   90.00
_cell.angle_gamma   90.00
#
_symmetry.space_group_name_H-M   'P 1'
#
loop_
_entity.id
_entity.type
_entity.pdbx_description
1 polymer ?
#
loop_
_entity_poly.entity_id
_entity_poly.type
_entity_poly.pdbx_seq_one_letter_code
_entity_poly.pdbx_strand_id
1 'polypeptide(L)'
;KEKLLKRYPLPKYWSEVFDEGCGAHYYWNSQDDTVSWLPPTHPKSHISKSAAALRRELDEVSPEDDLELPPVQSQTDTEMIPLPQPESDYVKSQMPPPKKTKSRDLEKAIKAKSERRSRGYKPPKDLDVIDPMDPASYSDIPRGTWASGLDHEDKKSGVDTTAPGSLFQMRPYPSPGAILRNKKAQ
;
A
#
# COMPACT_ATOMS: atom_id res chain seq x y z
N LYS A 1 16.57 -14.81 -20.31
CA LYS A 1 16.59 -16.05 -19.51
C LYS A 1 17.94 -16.75 -19.60
N GLU A 2 18.33 -17.32 -20.74
CA GLU A 2 19.63 -18.03 -20.90
C GLU A 2 20.87 -17.20 -20.53
N LYS A 3 20.87 -15.88 -20.77
CA LYS A 3 22.00 -15.01 -20.42
C LYS A 3 22.24 -14.92 -18.91
N LEU A 4 21.20 -15.05 -18.08
CA LEU A 4 21.30 -14.97 -16.63
C LEU A 4 21.91 -16.26 -16.07
N LEU A 5 21.39 -17.41 -16.48
CA LEU A 5 21.87 -18.73 -16.04
C LEU A 5 23.28 -19.05 -16.55
N LYS A 6 23.69 -18.47 -17.69
CA LYS A 6 25.09 -18.54 -18.16
C LYS A 6 26.07 -17.82 -17.23
N ARG A 7 25.65 -16.75 -16.55
CA ARG A 7 26.48 -16.01 -15.59
C ARG A 7 26.37 -16.56 -14.18
N TYR A 8 25.20 -17.08 -13.83
CA TYR A 8 24.85 -17.58 -12.51
C TYR A 8 24.22 -18.97 -12.65
N PRO A 9 25.05 -20.02 -12.77
CA PRO A 9 24.56 -21.38 -12.94
C PRO A 9 23.82 -21.85 -11.68
N LEU A 10 22.83 -22.73 -11.89
CA LEU A 10 22.05 -23.32 -10.79
C LEU A 10 22.85 -24.46 -10.14
N PRO A 11 22.91 -24.50 -8.79
CA PRO A 11 23.44 -25.65 -8.06
C PRO A 11 22.55 -26.90 -8.23
N LYS A 12 23.09 -28.07 -7.86
CA LYS A 12 22.49 -29.40 -8.13
C LYS A 12 21.02 -29.56 -7.72
N TYR A 13 20.61 -28.98 -6.59
CA TYR A 13 19.27 -29.16 -6.03
C TYR A 13 18.31 -28.01 -6.36
N TRP A 14 18.75 -27.05 -7.16
CA TRP A 14 17.96 -25.89 -7.56
C TRP A 14 17.35 -26.09 -8.94
N SER A 15 16.06 -25.87 -9.03
CA SER A 15 15.28 -25.92 -10.27
C SER A 15 14.62 -24.57 -10.54
N GLU A 16 14.39 -24.25 -11.81
CA GLU A 16 13.62 -23.08 -12.22
C GLU A 16 12.18 -23.50 -12.46
N VAL A 17 11.23 -22.80 -11.84
CA VAL A 17 9.80 -23.08 -11.91
C VAL A 17 9.10 -21.83 -12.43
N PHE A 18 8.17 -22.02 -13.37
CA PHE A 18 7.34 -20.93 -13.89
C PHE A 18 6.06 -20.83 -13.05
N ASP A 19 5.74 -19.62 -12.59
CA ASP A 19 4.48 -19.32 -11.92
C ASP A 19 3.55 -18.59 -12.88
N GLU A 20 2.44 -19.25 -13.23
CA GLU A 20 1.42 -18.72 -14.13
C GLU A 20 0.70 -17.50 -13.55
N GLY A 21 0.57 -17.40 -12.22
CA GLY A 21 -0.12 -16.30 -11.57
C GLY A 21 0.60 -14.96 -11.71
N CYS A 22 1.94 -14.97 -11.64
CA CYS A 22 2.75 -13.77 -11.80
C CYS A 22 3.43 -13.64 -13.18
N GLY A 23 3.35 -14.68 -14.02
CA GLY A 23 4.00 -14.72 -15.34
C GLY A 23 5.53 -14.64 -15.25
N ALA A 24 6.11 -15.04 -14.12
CA ALA A 24 7.54 -14.97 -13.85
C ALA A 24 8.09 -16.33 -13.44
N HIS A 25 9.42 -16.47 -13.52
CA HIS A 25 10.10 -17.66 -13.02
C HIS A 25 10.65 -17.38 -11.63
N TYR A 26 10.57 -18.38 -10.76
CA TYR A 26 11.27 -18.44 -9.49
C TYR A 26 12.16 -19.68 -9.46
N TYR A 27 13.06 -19.73 -8.50
CA TYR A 27 13.98 -20.84 -8.30
C TYR A 27 13.63 -21.52 -6.98
N TRP A 28 13.58 -22.85 -6.99
CA TRP A 28 13.23 -23.66 -5.84
C TRP A 28 14.29 -24.73 -5.61
N ASN A 29 14.67 -24.88 -4.35
CA ASN A 29 15.56 -25.93 -3.87
C ASN A 29 14.72 -27.11 -3.34
N SER A 30 14.83 -28.26 -3.99
CA SER A 30 14.09 -29.48 -3.61
C SER A 30 14.62 -30.14 -2.34
N GLN A 31 15.79 -29.75 -1.83
CA GLN A 31 16.37 -30.35 -0.63
C GLN A 31 15.81 -29.73 0.66
N ASP A 32 15.71 -28.40 0.71
CA ASP A 32 15.39 -27.65 1.93
C ASP A 32 14.09 -26.84 1.82
N ASP A 33 13.33 -27.04 0.74
CA ASP A 33 12.12 -26.28 0.41
C ASP A 33 12.29 -24.76 0.45
N THR A 34 13.47 -24.29 0.06
CA THR A 34 13.78 -22.87 -0.03
C THR A 34 13.52 -22.33 -1.43
N VAL A 35 13.12 -21.05 -1.52
CA VAL A 35 12.76 -20.38 -2.77
C VAL A 35 13.50 -19.05 -2.92
N SER A 36 13.71 -18.62 -4.18
CA SER A 36 14.29 -17.31 -4.50
C SER A 36 13.84 -16.82 -5.87
N TRP A 37 13.83 -15.49 -6.09
CA TRP A 37 13.43 -14.88 -7.36
C TRP A 37 14.58 -14.74 -8.39
N LEU A 38 15.82 -14.91 -7.94
CA LEU A 38 17.03 -14.88 -8.76
C LEU A 38 17.81 -16.17 -8.53
N PRO A 39 18.65 -16.63 -9.48
CA PRO A 39 19.48 -17.81 -9.25
C PRO A 39 20.23 -17.69 -7.91
N PRO A 40 20.34 -18.75 -7.11
CA PRO A 40 20.94 -18.68 -5.77
C PRO A 40 22.41 -18.22 -5.77
N THR A 41 23.12 -18.36 -6.90
CA THR A 41 24.49 -17.88 -7.09
C THR A 41 24.57 -16.38 -7.40
N HIS A 42 23.44 -15.70 -7.61
CA HIS A 42 23.38 -14.28 -7.89
C HIS A 42 23.58 -13.46 -6.60
N PRO A 43 24.40 -12.39 -6.60
CA PRO A 43 24.74 -11.62 -5.39
C PRO A 43 23.56 -10.89 -4.74
N LYS A 44 22.45 -10.72 -5.47
CA LYS A 44 21.20 -10.14 -4.96
C LYS A 44 20.10 -11.18 -4.75
N SER A 45 20.45 -12.47 -4.78
CA SER A 45 19.49 -13.51 -4.48
C SER A 45 19.18 -13.49 -2.98
N HIS A 46 17.89 -13.51 -2.67
CA HIS A 46 17.40 -13.64 -1.31
C HIS A 46 16.70 -14.99 -1.24
N ILE A 47 17.26 -15.89 -0.44
CA ILE A 47 16.75 -17.25 -0.25
C ILE A 47 15.91 -17.24 1.02
N SER A 48 14.65 -17.67 0.90
CA SER A 48 13.71 -17.78 2.03
C SER A 48 13.05 -19.15 2.07
N LYS A 49 12.38 -19.47 3.18
CA LYS A 49 11.43 -20.60 3.24
C LYS A 49 10.36 -20.44 2.15
N SER A 50 9.86 -21.54 1.61
CA SER A 50 8.73 -21.51 0.69
C SER A 50 7.47 -20.97 1.36
N ALA A 51 6.56 -20.38 0.57
CA ALA A 51 5.28 -19.91 1.09
C ALA A 51 4.44 -21.04 1.70
N ALA A 52 4.55 -22.27 1.17
CA ALA A 52 3.90 -23.45 1.72
C ALA A 52 4.46 -23.83 3.10
N ALA A 53 5.79 -23.81 3.26
CA ALA A 53 6.42 -24.08 4.55
C ALA A 53 6.04 -23.04 5.61
N LEU A 54 6.02 -21.75 5.25
CA LEU A 54 5.62 -20.68 6.17
C LEU A 54 4.15 -20.79 6.62
N ARG A 55 3.24 -21.22 5.73
CA ARG A 55 1.83 -21.47 6.10
C ARG A 55 1.71 -22.60 7.11
N ARG A 56 2.41 -23.72 6.87
CA ARG A 56 2.41 -24.86 7.79
C ARG A 56 2.92 -24.48 9.18
N GLU A 57 4.02 -23.73 9.24
CA GLU A 57 4.58 -23.24 10.50
C GLU A 57 3.60 -22.36 11.26
N LEU A 58 2.84 -21.51 10.56
CA LEU A 58 1.82 -20.68 11.18
C LEU A 58 0.63 -21.49 11.71
N ASP A 59 0.20 -22.54 11.00
CA ASP A 59 -0.89 -23.42 11.42
C ASP A 59 -0.52 -24.32 12.62
N GLU A 60 0.77 -24.65 12.78
CA GLU A 60 1.28 -25.47 13.89
C GLU A 60 1.44 -24.68 15.21
N VAL A 61 1.50 -23.34 15.14
CA VAL A 61 1.44 -22.49 16.35
C VAL A 61 -0.02 -22.43 16.82
N SER A 62 -0.34 -23.31 17.77
CA SER A 62 -1.65 -23.39 18.40
C SER A 62 -2.02 -22.05 19.06
N PRO A 63 -3.22 -21.49 18.85
CA PRO A 63 -3.67 -20.25 19.50
C PRO A 63 -3.79 -20.36 21.03
N GLU A 64 -3.61 -21.56 21.58
CA GLU A 64 -3.70 -21.86 23.01
C GLU A 64 -2.50 -21.30 23.82
N ASP A 65 -1.35 -21.04 23.18
CA ASP A 65 -0.16 -20.47 23.84
C ASP A 65 -0.21 -18.92 23.95
N ASP A 66 -1.21 -18.27 23.35
CA ASP A 66 -1.38 -16.80 23.39
C ASP A 66 -2.27 -16.33 24.56
N LEU A 67 -2.71 -17.25 25.43
CA LEU A 67 -3.59 -16.95 26.57
C LEU A 67 -2.87 -16.73 27.91
N GLU A 68 -1.55 -16.91 27.99
CA GLU A 68 -0.78 -16.50 29.19
C GLU A 68 -0.32 -15.04 29.11
N LEU A 69 -1.29 -14.12 28.98
CA LEU A 69 -1.07 -12.73 29.34
C LEU A 69 -1.05 -12.63 30.88
N PRO A 70 -0.02 -12.04 31.51
CA PRO A 70 -0.01 -11.83 32.96
C PRO A 70 -1.21 -10.93 33.36
N PRO A 71 -1.80 -11.13 34.55
CA PRO A 71 -3.00 -10.42 34.93
C PRO A 71 -2.72 -8.93 35.01
N VAL A 72 -3.32 -8.17 34.08
CA VAL A 72 -3.39 -6.71 34.15
C VAL A 72 -4.23 -6.38 35.39
N GLN A 73 -3.54 -6.03 36.47
CA GLN A 73 -4.17 -5.47 37.66
C GLN A 73 -4.83 -4.15 37.28
N SER A 74 -6.15 -4.19 37.12
CA SER A 74 -7.01 -3.02 37.05
C SER A 74 -7.02 -2.34 38.41
N GLN A 75 -6.13 -1.35 38.60
CA GLN A 75 -6.31 -0.33 39.62
C GLN A 75 -6.78 0.96 38.92
N THR A 76 -8.04 1.28 39.18
CA THR A 76 -8.56 2.63 39.05
C THR A 76 -7.92 3.50 40.13
N ASP A 77 -7.09 4.48 39.76
CA ASP A 77 -7.22 5.81 40.36
C ASP A 77 -6.56 6.88 39.50
N THR A 78 -7.14 8.06 39.61
CA THR A 78 -6.81 9.31 38.94
C THR A 78 -5.44 9.80 39.40
N GLU A 79 -4.43 9.82 38.53
CA GLU A 79 -3.37 10.84 38.53
C GLU A 79 -2.69 10.84 37.14
N MET A 80 -2.38 12.04 36.67
CA MET A 80 -1.86 12.35 35.34
C MET A 80 -0.48 11.71 35.10
N ILE A 81 -0.34 10.85 34.09
CA ILE A 81 0.96 10.42 33.57
C ILE A 81 1.44 11.50 32.57
N PRO A 82 2.55 12.21 32.82
CA PRO A 82 3.11 13.14 31.84
C PRO A 82 3.54 12.41 30.56
N LEU A 83 3.06 12.92 29.43
CA LEU A 83 3.43 12.50 28.08
C LEU A 83 4.97 12.51 27.93
N PRO A 84 5.62 11.39 27.54
CA PRO A 84 7.05 11.41 27.26
C PRO A 84 7.31 12.36 26.10
N GLN A 85 8.16 13.36 26.32
CA GLN A 85 8.64 14.22 25.24
C GLN A 85 9.41 13.37 24.22
N PRO A 86 9.28 13.66 22.90
CA PRO A 86 10.05 12.95 21.89
C PRO A 86 11.52 13.37 21.98
N GLU A 87 12.30 12.61 22.74
CA GLU A 87 13.76 12.65 22.72
C GLU A 87 14.26 12.26 21.32
N SER A 88 15.08 13.13 20.77
CA SER A 88 15.42 13.21 19.35
C SER A 88 16.71 12.46 19.01
N ASP A 89 16.83 11.17 19.34
CA ASP A 89 18.07 10.41 19.10
C ASP A 89 17.88 9.19 18.17
N TYR A 90 17.98 9.49 16.87
CA TYR A 90 18.73 8.74 15.85
C TYR A 90 18.88 7.20 15.99
N VAL A 91 18.07 6.45 15.23
CA VAL A 91 18.58 5.30 14.45
C VAL A 91 18.08 5.42 13.01
N LYS A 92 18.79 6.22 12.23
CA LYS A 92 18.69 6.25 10.77
C LYS A 92 19.52 5.08 10.21
N SER A 93 18.93 3.90 10.06
CA SER A 93 19.59 2.80 9.35
C SER A 93 18.64 2.05 8.40
N GLN A 94 18.97 2.17 7.12
CA GLN A 94 18.82 1.16 6.05
C GLN A 94 17.44 0.87 5.42
N MET A 95 16.75 1.91 4.92
CA MET A 95 15.96 1.73 3.69
C MET A 95 16.80 2.22 2.48
N PRO A 96 16.93 1.43 1.39
CA PRO A 96 17.57 1.93 0.18
C PRO A 96 16.78 3.14 -0.35
N PRO A 97 17.45 4.22 -0.77
CA PRO A 97 16.75 5.40 -1.26
C PRO A 97 15.86 5.02 -2.45
N PRO A 98 14.60 5.48 -2.52
CA PRO A 98 13.74 5.19 -3.66
C PRO A 98 14.45 5.66 -4.93
N LYS A 99 14.72 4.72 -5.84
CA LYS A 99 15.31 5.03 -7.14
C LYS A 99 14.39 6.02 -7.83
N LYS A 100 14.84 7.26 -8.00
CA LYS A 100 14.14 8.28 -8.78
C LYS A 100 13.91 7.70 -10.17
N THR A 101 12.67 7.29 -10.46
CA THR A 101 12.28 6.90 -11.81
C THR A 101 12.56 8.10 -12.70
N LYS A 102 13.20 7.87 -13.86
CA LYS A 102 13.46 8.94 -14.82
C LYS A 102 12.14 9.68 -15.05
N SER A 103 12.13 11.01 -14.94
CA SER A 103 10.92 11.85 -14.97
C SER A 103 9.98 11.48 -16.12
N ARG A 104 10.54 11.10 -17.27
CA ARG A 104 9.81 10.64 -18.45
C ARG A 104 8.91 9.42 -18.21
N ASP A 105 9.31 8.50 -17.34
CA ASP A 105 8.57 7.26 -17.05
C ASP A 105 7.48 7.51 -15.99
N LEU A 106 7.78 8.38 -15.02
CA LEU A 106 6.81 8.86 -14.03
C LEU A 106 5.68 9.63 -14.71
N GLU A 107 6.01 10.53 -15.64
CA GLU A 107 5.04 11.32 -16.38
C GLU A 107 4.16 10.42 -17.29
N LYS A 108 4.76 9.39 -17.90
CA LYS A 108 4.03 8.40 -18.71
C LYS A 108 3.11 7.52 -17.88
N ALA A 109 3.53 7.15 -16.67
CA ALA A 109 2.70 6.40 -15.71
C ALA A 109 1.55 7.24 -15.16
N ILE A 110 1.81 8.50 -14.79
CA ILE A 110 0.77 9.44 -14.33
C ILE A 110 -0.24 9.68 -15.46
N LYS A 111 0.24 9.94 -16.69
CA LYS A 111 -0.63 10.11 -17.86
C LYS A 111 -1.46 8.87 -18.14
N ALA A 112 -0.87 7.66 -18.12
CA ALA A 112 -1.61 6.42 -18.30
C ALA A 112 -2.66 6.18 -17.20
N LYS A 113 -2.36 6.54 -15.95
CA LYS A 113 -3.30 6.43 -14.82
C LYS A 113 -4.42 7.47 -14.91
N SER A 114 -4.09 8.69 -15.30
CA SER A 114 -5.05 9.76 -15.62
C SER A 114 -5.95 9.37 -16.78
N GLU A 115 -5.40 8.74 -17.82
CA GLU A 115 -6.16 8.36 -19.02
C GLU A 115 -7.07 7.16 -18.76
N ARG A 116 -6.69 6.25 -17.86
CA ARG A 116 -7.60 5.20 -17.35
C ARG A 116 -8.74 5.80 -16.52
N ARG A 117 -8.47 6.84 -15.73
CA ARG A 117 -9.49 7.57 -14.96
C ARG A 117 -10.40 8.42 -15.86
N SER A 118 -9.85 9.09 -16.87
CA SER A 118 -10.61 9.94 -17.80
C SER A 118 -11.42 9.14 -18.81
N ARG A 119 -11.02 7.89 -19.11
CA ARG A 119 -11.82 6.98 -19.94
C ARG A 119 -13.12 6.53 -19.30
N GLY A 120 -13.37 6.88 -18.02
CA GLY A 120 -14.59 6.57 -17.30
C GLY A 120 -14.76 5.07 -17.15
N TYR A 121 -14.56 4.55 -15.94
CA TYR A 121 -15.05 3.21 -15.63
C TYR A 121 -16.57 3.25 -15.85
N LYS A 122 -17.05 2.66 -16.95
CA LYS A 122 -18.47 2.45 -17.18
C LYS A 122 -18.83 1.23 -16.33
N PRO A 123 -19.50 1.40 -15.18
CA PRO A 123 -20.01 0.24 -14.48
C PRO A 123 -20.87 -0.56 -15.47
N PRO A 124 -20.76 -1.90 -15.49
CA PRO A 124 -21.64 -2.74 -16.29
C PRO A 124 -23.09 -2.32 -16.10
N LYS A 125 -23.88 -2.31 -17.19
CA LYS A 125 -25.27 -1.82 -17.20
C LYS A 125 -26.22 -2.69 -16.36
N ASP A 126 -25.71 -3.82 -15.85
CA ASP A 126 -26.39 -4.76 -14.99
C ASP A 126 -26.09 -4.42 -13.52
N LEU A 127 -26.66 -3.32 -13.02
CA LEU A 127 -26.59 -2.94 -11.60
C LEU A 127 -27.27 -3.97 -10.66
N ASP A 128 -27.87 -5.02 -11.24
CA ASP A 128 -28.58 -6.10 -10.56
C ASP A 128 -27.74 -7.38 -10.45
N VAL A 129 -26.59 -7.49 -11.13
CA VAL A 129 -25.63 -8.60 -10.94
C VAL A 129 -24.52 -8.13 -10.02
N ILE A 130 -24.88 -7.76 -8.80
CA ILE A 130 -23.94 -7.57 -7.71
C ILE A 130 -23.66 -8.96 -7.11
N ASP A 131 -22.44 -9.19 -6.64
CA ASP A 131 -22.12 -10.46 -5.98
C ASP A 131 -23.12 -10.66 -4.84
N PRO A 132 -23.86 -11.78 -4.79
CA PRO A 132 -24.76 -12.05 -3.68
C PRO A 132 -24.02 -11.87 -2.37
N MET A 133 -22.73 -12.18 -2.24
CA MET A 133 -21.97 -11.99 -1.00
C MET A 133 -21.43 -10.57 -0.74
N ASP A 134 -21.63 -9.59 -1.62
CA ASP A 134 -21.21 -8.21 -1.39
C ASP A 134 -22.16 -7.53 -0.38
N PRO A 135 -21.67 -6.83 0.67
CA PRO A 135 -22.51 -6.03 1.55
C PRO A 135 -23.42 -5.05 0.81
N ALA A 136 -22.99 -4.47 -0.32
CA ALA A 136 -23.82 -3.60 -1.15
C ALA A 136 -24.98 -4.33 -1.87
N SER A 137 -24.95 -5.67 -1.87
CA SER A 137 -26.01 -6.55 -2.37
C SER A 137 -27.18 -6.67 -1.38
N TYR A 138 -26.88 -6.84 -0.09
CA TYR A 138 -27.88 -7.08 0.94
C TYR A 138 -28.29 -5.84 1.75
N SER A 139 -27.62 -4.70 1.59
CA SER A 139 -27.85 -3.51 2.40
C SER A 139 -28.17 -2.26 1.59
N ASP A 140 -28.77 -1.27 2.26
CA ASP A 140 -29.14 0.04 1.71
C ASP A 140 -27.95 1.01 1.57
N ILE A 141 -26.72 0.50 1.65
CA ILE A 141 -25.51 1.31 1.51
C ILE A 141 -25.50 1.90 0.09
N PRO A 142 -25.35 3.24 -0.06
CA PRO A 142 -25.40 3.89 -1.36
C PRO A 142 -24.29 3.35 -2.26
N ARG A 143 -24.70 2.81 -3.41
CA ARG A 143 -23.79 2.28 -4.43
C ARG A 143 -23.16 3.44 -5.19
N GLY A 144 -21.84 3.51 -5.21
CA GLY A 144 -21.12 4.60 -5.85
C GLY A 144 -19.63 4.33 -6.02
N THR A 145 -18.94 5.17 -6.80
CA THR A 145 -17.47 5.14 -6.84
C THR A 145 -16.89 5.74 -5.56
N TRP A 146 -15.59 5.63 -5.34
CA TRP A 146 -14.92 6.32 -4.22
C TRP A 146 -15.09 7.85 -4.19
N ALA A 147 -15.56 8.45 -5.28
CA ALA A 147 -15.89 9.88 -5.33
C ALA A 147 -17.40 10.15 -5.13
N SER A 148 -18.22 9.12 -5.02
CA SER A 148 -19.65 9.24 -4.73
C SER A 148 -19.84 9.76 -3.32
N GLY A 149 -20.48 10.92 -3.17
CA GLY A 149 -20.62 11.62 -1.89
C GLY A 149 -19.50 12.62 -1.59
N LEU A 150 -18.48 12.75 -2.45
CA LEU A 150 -17.70 13.99 -2.52
C LEU A 150 -18.53 15.01 -3.29
N ASP A 151 -19.11 15.97 -2.58
CA ASP A 151 -19.77 17.10 -3.20
C ASP A 151 -18.77 17.81 -4.12
N HIS A 152 -18.93 17.68 -5.44
CA HIS A 152 -18.18 18.48 -6.41
C HIS A 152 -18.46 19.99 -6.26
N GLU A 153 -19.37 20.36 -5.36
CA GLU A 153 -19.56 21.70 -4.82
C GLU A 153 -18.47 22.14 -3.83
N ASP A 154 -17.33 21.45 -3.77
CA ASP A 154 -16.03 22.08 -3.47
C ASP A 154 -15.66 23.11 -4.56
N LYS A 155 -16.54 24.09 -4.79
CA LYS A 155 -16.30 25.35 -5.50
C LYS A 155 -15.21 26.20 -4.84
N LYS A 156 -14.59 25.71 -3.74
CA LYS A 156 -13.34 26.13 -3.15
C LYS A 156 -12.99 25.10 -2.05
N SER A 157 -12.42 23.95 -2.40
CA SER A 157 -11.33 23.53 -1.52
C SER A 157 -10.39 24.75 -1.50
N GLY A 158 -10.08 25.32 -0.34
CA GLY A 158 -9.30 26.57 -0.21
C GLY A 158 -7.86 26.46 -0.73
N VAL A 159 -7.62 25.49 -1.61
CA VAL A 159 -6.38 25.18 -2.32
C VAL A 159 -6.42 25.92 -3.64
N ASP A 160 -5.92 27.15 -3.61
CA ASP A 160 -5.65 27.94 -4.81
C ASP A 160 -4.57 27.21 -5.63
N THR A 161 -4.97 26.70 -6.81
CA THR A 161 -4.09 25.99 -7.74
C THR A 161 -3.05 26.93 -8.39
N THR A 162 -3.19 28.25 -8.18
CA THR A 162 -2.32 29.28 -8.73
C THR A 162 -1.03 29.47 -7.93
N ALA A 163 -0.96 28.98 -6.69
CA ALA A 163 0.19 29.24 -5.81
C ALA A 163 1.37 28.29 -6.12
N PRO A 164 2.52 28.80 -6.61
CA PRO A 164 3.71 27.98 -6.81
C PRO A 164 4.35 27.69 -5.45
N GLY A 165 4.15 26.48 -4.91
CA GLY A 165 4.72 26.13 -3.61
C GLY A 165 4.35 24.74 -3.09
N SER A 166 5.01 24.33 -2.00
CA SER A 166 4.76 23.06 -1.33
C SER A 166 3.34 23.03 -0.74
N LEU A 167 2.63 21.90 -0.94
CA LEU A 167 1.23 21.71 -0.55
C LEU A 167 0.98 21.93 0.95
N PHE A 168 2.01 21.77 1.78
CA PHE A 168 1.94 21.79 3.25
C PHE A 168 2.26 23.15 3.88
N GLN A 169 2.52 24.21 3.09
CA GLN A 169 2.81 25.51 3.67
C GLN A 169 1.53 26.19 4.19
N MET A 170 1.59 26.67 5.44
CA MET A 170 0.54 27.50 6.03
C MET A 170 0.37 28.77 5.18
N ARG A 171 -0.82 28.92 4.58
CA ARG A 171 -1.13 30.08 3.73
C ARG A 171 -1.71 31.22 4.58
N PRO A 172 -1.45 32.49 4.21
CA PRO A 172 -2.08 33.64 4.87
C PRO A 172 -3.60 33.57 4.74
N TYR A 173 -4.31 33.90 5.82
CA TYR A 173 -5.77 33.97 5.81
C TYR A 173 -6.28 35.00 4.78
N PRO A 174 -7.43 34.76 4.13
CA PRO A 174 -8.02 35.72 3.20
C PRO A 174 -8.35 37.04 3.91
N SER A 175 -8.24 38.16 3.18
CA SER A 175 -8.53 39.46 3.75
C SER A 175 -10.01 39.58 4.17
N PRO A 176 -10.34 40.37 5.21
CA PRO A 176 -11.71 40.54 5.69
C PRO A 176 -12.72 40.90 4.58
N GLY A 177 -12.31 41.70 3.60
CA GLY A 177 -13.15 42.06 2.44
C GLY A 177 -13.45 40.89 1.50
N ALA A 178 -12.53 39.93 1.35
CA ALA A 178 -12.77 38.72 0.56
C ALA A 178 -13.81 37.80 1.23
N ILE A 179 -13.77 37.70 2.57
CA ILE A 179 -14.75 36.95 3.37
C ILE A 179 -16.15 37.56 3.21
N LEU A 180 -16.27 38.89 3.27
CA LEU A 180 -17.54 39.60 3.11
C LEU A 180 -18.15 39.41 1.71
N ARG A 181 -17.33 39.41 0.65
CA ARG A 181 -17.82 39.18 -0.72
C ARG A 181 -18.36 37.77 -0.92
N ASN A 182 -17.72 36.76 -0.33
CA ASN A 182 -18.19 35.37 -0.40
C ASN A 182 -19.57 35.19 0.26
N LYS A 183 -19.84 35.88 1.39
CA LYS A 183 -21.13 35.81 2.08
C LYS A 183 -22.26 36.56 1.36
N LYS A 184 -21.92 37.60 0.60
CA LYS A 184 -22.89 38.39 -0.18
C LYS A 184 -23.34 37.69 -1.46
N ALA A 185 -22.57 36.70 -1.93
CA ALA A 185 -22.86 35.96 -3.16
C ALA A 185 -23.67 34.67 -2.93
N GLN A 186 -24.11 34.42 -1.68
CA GLN A 186 -25.10 33.38 -1.33
C GLN A 186 -26.49 34.00 -1.21
#